data_AF-A0A1J1J5T1-F1
#
_entry.id   AF-A0A1J1J5T1-F1
#
_cell.length_a   1.000
_cell.length_b   1.000
_cell.length_c   1.000
_cell.angle_alpha   90.00
_cell.angle_beta   90.00
_cell.angle_gamma   90.00
#
_symmetry.space_group_name_H-M   'P 1'
#
loop_
_entity.id
_entity.type
_entity.pdbx_description
1 polymer ?
#
loop_
_entity_poly.entity_id
_entity_poly.type
_entity_poly.pdbx_seq_one_letter_code
_entity_poly.pdbx_strand_id
1 'polypeptide(L)'
;MPHAMTLDGFFCFSLHTGSVLLGWLGFVSAFFSIIGWSMSFNDIDGMIKNLNITNGRNPEDFSDADIDFMRNMAISIISMLIGFYVIEALASLFLIHGASNNKRLFLVPWMIERATQLIFYTILWLFIGLYFFTSPQTIGYSLFAFVFGGISLFFNFYCFLCVYSLFVLMREAEEYQRLVGGQQSRPPNYGNQPGNTYVKI
;
A
#
# COMPACT_ATOMS: atom_id res chain seq x y z
N MET A 1 11.01 -28.01 -0.82
CA MET A 1 10.26 -26.79 -1.15
C MET A 1 10.02 -26.07 0.17
N PRO A 2 10.61 -24.89 0.39
CA PRO A 2 10.42 -24.19 1.65
C PRO A 2 8.96 -23.78 1.75
N HIS A 3 8.29 -24.23 2.80
CA HIS A 3 6.93 -23.81 3.14
C HIS A 3 6.93 -22.29 3.29
N ALA A 4 6.47 -21.57 2.27
CA ALA A 4 6.10 -20.18 2.43
C ALA A 4 5.02 -20.16 3.52
N MET A 5 5.30 -19.45 4.61
CA MET A 5 4.39 -19.34 5.74
C MET A 5 3.21 -18.47 5.29
N THR A 6 2.24 -19.08 4.61
CA THR A 6 1.01 -18.42 4.19
C THR A 6 0.14 -18.20 5.42
N LEU A 7 -0.29 -16.96 5.66
CA LEU A 7 -1.27 -16.71 6.72
C LEU A 7 -2.62 -17.29 6.26
N ASP A 8 -3.17 -18.22 7.03
CA ASP A 8 -4.44 -18.87 6.72
C ASP A 8 -5.67 -17.96 6.95
N GLY A 9 -5.50 -16.81 7.62
CA GLY A 9 -6.58 -15.85 7.82
C GLY A 9 -6.12 -14.52 8.41
N PHE A 10 -6.93 -13.48 8.18
CA PHE A 10 -6.77 -12.15 8.77
C PHE A 10 -7.84 -11.98 9.85
N PHE A 11 -7.46 -11.95 11.14
CA PHE A 11 -8.38 -11.62 12.25
C PHE A 11 -9.76 -12.34 12.16
N CYS A 12 -9.75 -13.65 11.93
CA CYS A 12 -10.93 -14.53 11.74
C CYS A 12 -11.70 -14.39 10.42
N PHE A 13 -11.26 -13.56 9.47
CA PHE A 13 -11.87 -13.42 8.16
C PHE A 13 -11.09 -14.17 7.07
N SER A 14 -11.83 -14.63 6.06
CA SER A 14 -11.23 -15.14 4.82
C SER A 14 -10.32 -14.07 4.21
N LEU A 15 -9.15 -14.49 3.73
CA LEU A 15 -8.14 -13.64 3.11
C LEU A 15 -8.72 -12.70 2.04
N HIS A 16 -9.73 -13.19 1.30
CA HIS A 16 -10.48 -12.42 0.32
C HIS A 16 -11.23 -11.24 0.95
N THR A 17 -11.93 -11.47 2.07
CA THR A 17 -12.68 -10.42 2.78
C THR A 17 -11.72 -9.40 3.39
N GLY A 18 -10.60 -9.87 3.95
CA GLY A 18 -9.55 -9.01 4.49
C GLY A 18 -8.98 -8.03 3.45
N SER A 19 -8.66 -8.52 2.24
CA SER A 19 -8.14 -7.64 1.18
C SER A 19 -9.18 -6.64 0.65
N VAL A 20 -10.45 -7.02 0.57
CA VAL A 20 -11.53 -6.07 0.20
C VAL A 20 -11.68 -4.99 1.27
N LEU A 21 -11.67 -5.36 2.56
CA LEU A 21 -11.72 -4.41 3.67
C LEU A 21 -10.50 -3.48 3.69
N LEU A 22 -9.30 -3.99 3.43
CA LEU A 22 -8.07 -3.20 3.33
C LEU A 22 -8.14 -2.21 2.16
N GLY A 23 -8.65 -2.64 0.99
CA GLY A 23 -8.85 -1.75 -0.14
C GLY A 23 -9.84 -0.63 0.17
N TRP A 24 -10.93 -0.94 0.87
CA TRP A 24 -11.89 0.09 1.30
C TRP A 24 -11.25 1.04 2.33
N LEU A 25 -10.60 0.54 3.37
CA LEU A 25 -9.89 1.40 4.34
C LEU A 25 -8.86 2.31 3.67
N GLY A 26 -8.10 1.79 2.70
CA GLY A 26 -7.16 2.59 1.89
C GLY A 26 -7.86 3.68 1.09
N PHE A 27 -8.98 3.35 0.43
CA PHE A 27 -9.76 4.32 -0.34
C PHE A 27 -10.39 5.42 0.55
N VAL A 28 -10.99 5.06 1.69
CA VAL A 28 -11.49 6.03 2.70
C VAL A 28 -10.36 6.97 3.11
N SER A 29 -9.22 6.39 3.49
CA SER A 29 -8.06 7.12 3.99
C SER A 29 -7.52 8.11 2.96
N ALA A 30 -7.38 7.69 1.70
CA ALA A 30 -6.95 8.55 0.61
C ALA A 30 -7.93 9.71 0.39
N PHE A 31 -9.24 9.44 0.46
CA PHE A 31 -10.26 10.48 0.29
C PHE A 31 -10.20 11.56 1.38
N PHE A 32 -10.12 11.15 2.66
CA PHE A 32 -9.93 12.11 3.76
C PHE A 32 -8.61 12.87 3.64
N SER A 33 -7.55 12.21 3.20
CA SER A 33 -6.24 12.85 2.98
C SER A 33 -6.33 13.91 1.89
N ILE A 34 -6.97 13.62 0.76
CA ILE A 34 -7.18 14.59 -0.33
C ILE A 34 -7.96 15.80 0.18
N ILE A 35 -9.02 15.60 0.96
CA ILE A 35 -9.80 16.70 1.56
C ILE A 35 -8.91 17.52 2.49
N GLY A 36 -8.16 16.88 3.38
CA GLY A 36 -7.26 17.53 4.32
C GLY A 36 -6.21 18.39 3.61
N TRP A 37 -5.52 17.83 2.60
CA TRP A 37 -4.54 18.57 1.81
C TRP A 37 -5.16 19.69 0.99
N SER A 38 -6.40 19.51 0.51
CA SER A 38 -7.14 20.56 -0.19
C SER A 38 -7.51 21.73 0.73
N MET A 39 -7.85 21.45 2.00
CA MET A 39 -8.06 22.49 3.01
C MET A 39 -6.76 23.22 3.33
N SER A 40 -5.64 22.50 3.50
CA SER A 40 -4.32 23.11 3.69
C SER A 40 -3.87 23.95 2.49
N PHE A 41 -4.25 23.55 1.27
CA PHE A 41 -3.97 24.32 0.06
C PHE A 41 -4.64 25.71 0.07
N ASN A 42 -5.86 25.80 0.59
CA ASN A 42 -6.60 27.06 0.66
C ASN A 42 -6.04 28.03 1.73
N ASP A 43 -5.37 27.53 2.76
CA ASP A 43 -4.79 28.34 3.85
C ASP A 43 -3.25 28.39 3.82
N ILE A 44 -2.67 28.28 2.62
CA ILE A 44 -1.21 28.23 2.48
C ILE A 44 -0.54 29.52 2.96
N ASP A 45 -1.22 30.65 2.75
CA ASP A 45 -0.73 31.97 3.16
C ASP A 45 -0.71 32.09 4.70
N GLY A 46 -1.68 31.46 5.38
CA GLY A 46 -1.71 31.34 6.84
C GLY A 46 -0.55 30.50 7.38
N MET A 47 -0.23 29.38 6.72
CA MET A 47 0.89 28.51 7.12
C MET A 47 2.24 29.22 7.01
N ILE A 48 2.49 29.95 5.92
CA ILE A 48 3.75 30.70 5.72
C ILE A 48 3.90 31.80 6.78
N LYS A 49 2.82 32.53 7.05
CA LYS A 49 2.82 33.56 8.10
C LYS A 49 3.14 32.99 9.48
N ASN A 50 2.58 31.84 9.83
CA ASN A 50 2.83 31.18 11.11
C ASN A 50 4.26 30.64 11.24
N LEU A 51 4.85 30.15 10.15
CA LEU A 51 6.26 29.74 10.09
C LEU A 51 7.23 30.90 10.35
N ASN A 52 6.95 32.08 9.79
CA ASN A 52 7.77 33.27 10.01
C ASN A 52 7.72 33.73 11.48
N ILE A 53 6.53 33.73 12.08
CA ILE A 53 6.34 34.10 13.49
C ILE A 53 7.05 33.12 14.42
N THR A 54 6.96 31.82 14.14
CA THR A 54 7.54 30.77 15.00
C THR A 54 9.07 30.76 14.97
N ASN A 55 9.69 31.15 13.85
CA ASN A 55 11.14 31.24 13.72
C ASN A 55 11.74 32.53 14.32
N GLY A 56 10.92 33.40 14.92
CA GLY A 56 11.39 34.64 15.56
C GLY A 56 12.07 35.63 14.61
N ARG A 57 11.90 35.45 13.30
CA ARG A 57 12.37 36.42 12.29
C ARG A 57 11.29 37.47 12.09
N ASN A 58 11.70 38.73 12.11
CA ASN A 58 10.78 39.80 11.75
C ASN A 58 10.35 39.61 10.28
N PRO A 59 9.05 39.79 9.97
CA PRO A 59 8.55 39.65 8.61
C PRO A 59 9.17 40.65 7.62
N GLU A 60 9.89 41.66 8.11
CA GLU A 60 10.60 42.67 7.32
C GLU A 60 11.97 42.19 6.81
N ASP A 61 12.52 41.08 7.32
CA ASP A 61 13.82 40.55 6.89
C ASP A 61 13.73 39.68 5.62
N PHE A 62 12.53 39.25 5.24
CA PHE A 62 12.31 38.45 4.03
C PHE A 62 11.94 39.35 2.87
N SER A 63 12.64 39.20 1.74
CA SER A 63 12.22 39.84 0.51
C SER A 63 10.89 39.24 0.06
N ASP A 64 10.01 40.03 -0.57
CA ASP A 64 8.78 39.52 -1.20
C ASP A 64 9.08 38.34 -2.14
N ALA A 65 10.26 38.34 -2.77
CA ALA A 65 10.75 37.24 -3.61
C ALA A 65 10.94 35.91 -2.84
N ASP A 66 11.37 35.95 -1.58
CA ASP A 66 11.55 34.75 -0.75
C ASP A 66 10.21 34.16 -0.32
N ILE A 67 9.22 35.03 -0.03
CA ILE A 67 7.86 34.63 0.33
C ILE A 67 7.19 33.95 -0.87
N ASP A 68 7.30 34.56 -2.06
CA ASP A 68 6.78 33.98 -3.30
C ASP A 68 7.46 32.64 -3.62
N PHE A 69 8.77 32.51 -3.38
CA PHE A 69 9.48 31.25 -3.54
C PHE A 69 8.97 30.16 -2.58
N MET A 70 8.83 30.47 -1.28
CA MET A 70 8.30 29.53 -0.29
C MET A 70 6.86 29.11 -0.62
N ARG A 71 6.03 30.05 -1.07
CA ARG A 71 4.66 29.79 -1.50
C ARG A 71 4.60 28.84 -2.69
N ASN A 72 5.37 29.13 -3.74
CA ASN A 72 5.42 28.27 -4.93
C ASN A 72 5.94 26.87 -4.59
N MET A 73 6.94 26.76 -3.72
CA MET A 73 7.45 25.49 -3.25
C MET A 73 6.39 24.70 -2.47
N ALA A 74 5.66 25.35 -1.55
CA ALA A 74 4.60 24.72 -0.78
C ALA A 74 3.43 24.26 -1.67
N ILE A 75 2.99 25.10 -2.62
CA ILE A 75 1.98 24.74 -3.64
C ILE A 75 2.42 23.50 -4.43
N SER A 76 3.68 23.49 -4.89
CA SER A 76 4.24 22.36 -5.63
C SER A 76 4.23 21.07 -4.80
N ILE A 77 4.61 21.13 -3.53
CA ILE A 77 4.62 19.94 -2.66
C ILE A 77 3.20 19.43 -2.40
N ILE A 78 2.27 20.32 -2.03
CA ILE A 78 0.88 19.93 -1.73
C ILE A 78 0.20 19.34 -2.97
N SER A 79 0.40 19.94 -4.15
CA SER A 79 -0.15 19.41 -5.40
C SER A 79 0.41 18.01 -5.74
N MET A 80 1.70 17.77 -5.55
CA MET A 80 2.30 16.43 -5.71
C MET A 80 1.70 15.43 -4.74
N LEU A 81 1.49 15.82 -3.47
CA LEU A 81 0.87 14.97 -2.46
C LEU A 81 -0.56 14.60 -2.84
N ILE A 82 -1.38 15.56 -3.28
CA ILE A 82 -2.75 15.29 -3.75
C ILE A 82 -2.71 14.28 -4.91
N GLY A 83 -1.83 14.48 -5.90
CA GLY A 83 -1.67 13.55 -7.01
C GLY A 83 -1.29 12.14 -6.56
N PHE A 84 -0.41 12.02 -5.57
CA PHE A 84 -0.03 10.75 -4.97
C PHE A 84 -1.21 10.03 -4.31
N TYR A 85 -2.04 10.75 -3.54
CA TYR A 85 -3.25 10.16 -2.93
C TYR A 85 -4.31 9.76 -3.95
N VAL A 86 -4.40 10.45 -5.09
CA VAL A 86 -5.27 10.02 -6.19
C VAL A 86 -4.81 8.67 -6.76
N ILE A 87 -3.50 8.49 -6.94
CA ILE A 87 -2.92 7.20 -7.36
C ILE A 87 -3.21 6.12 -6.32
N GLU A 88 -3.06 6.43 -5.02
CA GLU A 88 -3.40 5.50 -3.93
C GLU A 88 -4.88 5.09 -3.95
N ALA A 89 -5.79 6.05 -4.20
CA ALA A 89 -7.21 5.77 -4.33
C ALA A 89 -7.51 4.84 -5.52
N LEU A 90 -6.88 5.09 -6.68
CA LEU A 90 -7.02 4.22 -7.85
C LEU A 90 -6.44 2.82 -7.60
N ALA A 91 -5.27 2.73 -6.97
CA ALA A 91 -4.66 1.46 -6.60
C ALA A 91 -5.56 0.66 -5.64
N SER A 92 -6.21 1.35 -4.70
CA SER A 92 -7.17 0.75 -3.77
C SER A 92 -8.42 0.23 -4.49
N LEU A 93 -8.93 0.95 -5.50
CA LEU A 93 -10.01 0.45 -6.35
C LEU A 93 -9.61 -0.79 -7.15
N PHE A 94 -8.38 -0.82 -7.68
CA PHE A 94 -7.85 -2.01 -8.35
C PHE A 94 -7.68 -3.19 -7.40
N LEU A 95 -7.28 -2.97 -6.15
CA LEU A 95 -7.22 -4.02 -5.14
C LEU A 95 -8.62 -4.61 -4.89
N ILE A 96 -9.64 -3.77 -4.70
CA ILE A 96 -11.03 -4.23 -4.48
C ILE A 96 -11.52 -5.03 -5.69
N HIS A 97 -11.32 -4.51 -6.89
CA HIS A 97 -11.75 -5.18 -8.13
C HIS A 97 -10.98 -6.48 -8.38
N GLY A 98 -9.67 -6.49 -8.10
CA GLY A 98 -8.79 -7.64 -8.24
C GLY A 98 -9.12 -8.75 -7.26
N ALA A 99 -9.38 -8.39 -6.00
CA ALA A 99 -9.84 -9.32 -4.98
C ALA A 99 -11.17 -9.95 -5.40
N SER A 100 -12.19 -9.13 -5.71
CA SER A 100 -13.53 -9.62 -6.06
C SER A 100 -13.59 -10.51 -7.30
N ASN A 101 -12.68 -10.32 -8.26
CA ASN A 101 -12.65 -11.09 -9.51
C ASN A 101 -11.55 -12.15 -9.57
N ASN A 102 -10.81 -12.37 -8.46
CA ASN A 102 -9.64 -13.26 -8.41
C ASN A 102 -8.60 -12.97 -9.51
N LYS A 103 -8.43 -11.71 -9.91
CA LYS A 103 -7.51 -11.31 -10.97
C LYS A 103 -6.23 -10.73 -10.38
N ARG A 104 -5.20 -11.57 -10.29
CA ARG A 104 -3.90 -11.25 -9.68
C ARG A 104 -3.25 -9.96 -10.19
N LEU A 105 -3.35 -9.68 -11.49
CA LEU A 105 -2.72 -8.52 -12.13
C LEU A 105 -3.16 -7.18 -11.54
N PHE A 106 -4.40 -7.07 -11.02
CA PHE A 106 -4.92 -5.83 -10.44
C PHE A 106 -4.44 -5.59 -9.00
N LEU A 107 -3.87 -6.59 -8.34
CA LEU A 107 -3.28 -6.43 -7.01
C LEU A 107 -1.87 -5.83 -7.06
N VAL A 108 -1.18 -6.00 -8.19
CA VAL A 108 0.22 -5.59 -8.35
C VAL A 108 0.45 -4.09 -8.15
N PRO A 109 -0.34 -3.18 -8.76
CA PRO A 109 -0.12 -1.75 -8.58
C PRO A 109 -0.20 -1.31 -7.12
N TRP A 110 -1.18 -1.84 -6.37
CA TRP A 110 -1.34 -1.56 -4.95
C TRP A 110 -0.18 -2.12 -4.13
N MET A 111 0.28 -3.34 -4.43
CA MET A 111 1.42 -3.92 -3.73
C MET A 111 2.71 -3.13 -3.94
N ILE A 112 2.99 -2.68 -5.17
CA ILE A 112 4.18 -1.87 -5.46
C ILE A 112 4.10 -0.55 -4.70
N GLU A 113 2.95 0.13 -4.77
CA GLU A 113 2.71 1.41 -4.10
C GLU A 113 2.90 1.30 -2.58
N ARG A 114 2.27 0.31 -1.94
CA ARG A 114 2.44 0.05 -0.50
C ARG A 114 3.85 -0.38 -0.13
N ALA A 115 4.54 -1.17 -0.95
CA ALA A 115 5.93 -1.54 -0.70
C ALA A 115 6.84 -0.30 -0.73
N THR A 116 6.64 0.59 -1.71
CA THR A 116 7.38 1.86 -1.81
C THR A 116 7.10 2.74 -0.60
N GLN A 117 5.84 2.93 -0.22
CA GLN A 117 5.48 3.68 1.00
C GLN A 117 6.16 3.11 2.24
N LEU A 118 6.16 1.78 2.40
CA LEU A 118 6.73 1.13 3.58
C LEU A 118 8.24 1.35 3.69
N ILE A 119 8.96 1.31 2.57
CA ILE A 119 10.39 1.62 2.52
C ILE A 119 10.64 3.07 2.94
N PHE A 120 9.91 4.03 2.34
CA PHE A 120 10.04 5.45 2.68
C PHE A 120 9.72 5.73 4.16
N TYR A 121 8.62 5.18 4.68
CA TYR A 121 8.26 5.35 6.08
C TYR A 121 9.28 4.72 7.03
N THR A 122 9.84 3.57 6.69
CA THR A 122 10.88 2.93 7.50
C THR A 122 12.13 3.79 7.57
N ILE A 123 12.58 4.32 6.43
CA ILE A 123 13.73 5.23 6.36
C ILE A 123 13.46 6.49 7.20
N LEU A 124 12.31 7.13 7.01
CA LEU A 124 11.95 8.35 7.71
C LEU A 124 11.82 8.12 9.23
N TRP A 125 11.21 7.02 9.65
CA TRP A 125 11.10 6.64 11.06
C TRP A 125 12.47 6.40 11.71
N LEU A 126 13.41 5.77 10.98
CA LEU A 126 14.80 5.61 11.45
C LEU A 126 15.51 6.96 11.60
N PHE A 127 15.38 7.87 10.63
CA PHE A 127 15.97 9.21 10.72
C PHE A 127 15.42 10.00 11.90
N ILE A 128 14.11 9.97 12.11
CA ILE A 128 13.46 10.60 13.26
C ILE A 128 13.99 9.98 14.57
N GLY A 129 14.11 8.65 14.63
CA GLY A 129 14.71 7.96 15.77
C GLY A 129 16.13 8.44 16.07
N LEU A 130 16.99 8.52 15.05
CA LEU A 130 18.37 9.00 15.19
C LEU A 130 18.43 10.46 15.68
N TYR A 131 17.57 11.33 15.15
CA TYR A 131 17.48 12.73 15.59
C TYR A 131 17.08 12.84 17.07
N PHE A 132 16.21 11.96 17.56
CA PHE A 132 15.84 11.95 18.97
C PHE A 132 16.97 11.54 19.90
N PHE A 133 17.87 10.65 19.46
CA PHE A 133 19.04 10.28 20.27
C PHE A 133 20.04 11.44 20.41
N THR A 134 20.03 12.43 19.53
CA THR A 134 20.96 13.57 19.57
C THR A 134 20.39 14.82 20.27
N SER A 135 19.06 14.94 20.41
CA SER A 135 18.40 16.12 21.00
C SER A 135 17.51 15.75 22.21
N PRO A 136 18.03 15.81 23.45
CA PRO A 136 17.35 15.32 24.65
C PRO A 136 16.25 16.23 25.22
N GLN A 137 15.85 17.31 24.54
CA GLN A 137 15.01 18.36 25.17
C GLN A 137 13.52 18.00 25.33
N THR A 138 13.01 16.92 24.71
CA THR A 138 11.60 16.49 24.85
C THR A 138 11.42 14.96 24.82
N ILE A 139 12.16 14.25 25.67
CA ILE A 139 12.21 12.77 25.71
C ILE A 139 10.82 12.12 25.77
N GLY A 140 9.88 12.66 26.57
CA GLY A 140 8.56 12.06 26.77
C GLY A 140 7.68 12.03 25.51
N TYR A 141 7.51 13.18 24.84
CA TYR A 141 6.70 13.29 23.62
C TYR A 141 7.34 12.52 22.47
N SER A 142 8.67 12.61 22.35
CA SER A 142 9.44 11.92 21.31
C SER A 142 9.38 10.40 21.43
N LEU A 143 9.48 9.85 22.65
CA LEU A 143 9.33 8.41 22.88
C LEU A 143 7.92 7.92 22.54
N PHE A 144 6.88 8.67 22.93
CA PHE A 144 5.50 8.31 22.60
C PHE A 144 5.28 8.28 21.08
N ALA A 145 5.73 9.32 20.37
CA ALA A 145 5.65 9.37 18.90
C ALA A 145 6.43 8.23 18.23
N PHE A 146 7.62 7.90 18.76
CA PHE A 146 8.45 6.82 18.23
C PHE A 146 7.79 5.44 18.37
N VAL A 147 7.27 5.13 19.57
CA VAL A 147 6.57 3.87 19.86
C VAL A 147 5.29 3.76 19.02
N PHE A 148 4.47 4.79 18.99
CA PHE A 148 3.24 4.80 18.21
C PHE A 148 3.52 4.68 16.70
N GLY A 149 4.55 5.37 16.22
CA GLY A 149 5.04 5.23 14.85
C GLY A 149 5.48 3.80 14.52
N GLY A 150 6.19 3.13 15.44
CA GLY A 150 6.61 1.74 15.29
C GLY A 150 5.44 0.77 15.22
N ILE A 151 4.42 0.95 16.07
CA ILE A 151 3.19 0.13 16.03
C ILE A 151 2.46 0.32 14.69
N SER A 152 2.33 1.57 14.22
CA SER A 152 1.72 1.87 12.93
C SER A 152 2.50 1.23 11.78
N LEU A 153 3.83 1.27 11.81
CA LEU A 153 4.68 0.64 10.80
C LEU A 153 4.51 -0.88 10.80
N PHE A 154 4.51 -1.51 11.97
CA PHE A 154 4.30 -2.94 12.11
C PHE A 154 2.92 -3.36 11.57
N PHE A 155 1.88 -2.57 11.87
CA PHE A 155 0.54 -2.79 11.34
C PHE A 155 0.49 -2.68 9.81
N ASN A 156 1.14 -1.68 9.23
CA ASN A 156 1.26 -1.54 7.77
C ASN A 156 1.99 -2.73 7.13
N PHE A 157 3.08 -3.19 7.76
CA PHE A 157 3.81 -4.37 7.31
C PHE A 157 2.96 -5.64 7.36
N TYR A 158 2.18 -5.81 8.42
CA TYR A 158 1.23 -6.92 8.55
C TYR A 158 0.16 -6.89 7.45
N CYS A 159 -0.41 -5.72 7.16
CA CYS A 159 -1.37 -5.55 6.07
C CYS A 159 -0.76 -5.89 4.70
N PHE A 160 0.48 -5.45 4.46
CA PHE A 160 1.23 -5.79 3.26
C PHE A 160 1.41 -7.31 3.10
N LEU A 161 1.83 -8.00 4.17
CA LEU A 161 1.99 -9.45 4.16
C LEU A 161 0.68 -10.19 3.91
N CYS A 162 -0.44 -9.68 4.44
CA CYS A 162 -1.76 -10.27 4.19
C CYS A 162 -2.11 -10.26 2.69
N VAL A 163 -1.93 -9.12 2.03
CA VAL A 163 -2.22 -9.00 0.59
C VAL A 163 -1.20 -9.78 -0.25
N TYR A 164 0.06 -9.81 0.17
CA TYR A 164 1.09 -10.64 -0.45
C TYR A 164 0.73 -12.13 -0.39
N SER A 165 0.25 -12.61 0.76
CA SER A 165 -0.21 -14.00 0.93
C SER A 165 -1.36 -14.31 -0.03
N LEU A 166 -2.31 -13.38 -0.19
CA LEU A 166 -3.40 -13.54 -1.16
C LEU A 166 -2.89 -13.58 -2.61
N PHE A 167 -1.92 -12.76 -2.95
CA PHE A 167 -1.29 -12.76 -4.27
C PHE A 167 -0.62 -14.11 -4.58
N VAL A 168 0.08 -14.70 -3.61
CA VAL A 168 0.69 -16.03 -3.75
C VAL A 168 -0.37 -17.11 -3.93
N LEU A 169 -1.44 -17.09 -3.12
CA LEU A 169 -2.55 -18.02 -3.23
C LEU A 169 -3.20 -17.99 -4.63
N MET A 170 -3.47 -16.79 -5.16
CA MET A 170 -4.04 -16.63 -6.51
C MET A 170 -3.08 -17.14 -7.60
N ARG A 171 -1.78 -16.93 -7.42
CA ARG A 171 -0.75 -17.41 -8.36
C ARG A 171 -0.73 -18.93 -8.42
N GLU A 172 -0.76 -19.61 -7.28
CA GLU A 172 -0.77 -21.07 -7.23
C GLU A 172 -2.04 -21.67 -7.85
N ALA A 173 -3.20 -21.06 -7.59
CA ALA A 173 -4.46 -21.46 -8.21
C ALA A 173 -4.45 -21.33 -9.74
N GLU A 174 -3.86 -20.24 -10.27
CA GLU A 174 -3.71 -20.01 -11.70
C GLU A 174 -2.73 -21.01 -12.34
N GLU A 175 -1.62 -21.33 -11.68
CA GLU A 175 -0.66 -22.34 -12.14
C GLU A 175 -1.30 -23.73 -12.21
N TYR A 176 -2.08 -24.12 -11.20
CA TYR A 176 -2.81 -25.38 -11.19
C TYR A 176 -3.83 -25.45 -12.34
N GLN A 177 -4.61 -24.39 -12.57
CA GLN A 177 -5.54 -24.33 -13.70
C GLN A 177 -4.85 -24.44 -15.06
N ARG A 178 -3.66 -23.85 -15.23
CA ARG A 178 -2.89 -23.97 -16.48
C ARG A 178 -2.38 -25.40 -16.71
N LEU A 179 -1.94 -26.08 -15.65
CA LEU A 179 -1.48 -27.47 -15.73
C LEU A 179 -2.63 -28.44 -16.05
N VAL A 180 -3.78 -28.28 -15.39
CA VAL A 180 -4.96 -29.13 -15.63
C VAL A 180 -5.64 -28.78 -16.96
N GLY A 181 -5.81 -27.50 -17.27
CA GLY A 181 -6.37 -27.03 -18.54
C GLY A 181 -5.48 -27.35 -19.75
N GLY A 182 -4.16 -27.37 -19.57
CA GLY A 182 -3.20 -27.82 -20.59
C GLY A 182 -3.24 -29.32 -20.86
N GLN A 183 -3.71 -30.14 -19.91
CA GLN A 183 -3.92 -31.58 -20.12
C GLN A 183 -5.21 -31.91 -20.87
N GLN A 184 -6.21 -31.02 -20.86
CA GLN A 184 -7.51 -31.26 -21.50
C GLN A 184 -7.48 -31.10 -23.04
N SER A 185 -6.36 -30.63 -23.61
CA SER A 185 -6.15 -30.48 -25.07
C SER A 185 -5.55 -31.72 -25.75
N ARG A 186 -5.21 -32.79 -25.00
CA ARG A 186 -4.84 -34.07 -25.60
C ARG A 186 -6.09 -34.94 -25.69
N PRO A 187 -6.66 -35.18 -26.89
CA PRO A 187 -7.74 -36.15 -27.01
C PRO A 187 -7.26 -37.50 -26.46
N PRO A 188 -8.08 -38.23 -25.69
CA PRO A 188 -7.73 -39.54 -25.21
C PRO A 188 -7.44 -40.43 -26.43
N ASN A 189 -6.19 -40.89 -26.54
CA ASN A 189 -5.77 -41.85 -27.56
C ASN A 189 -6.37 -43.22 -27.20
N TYR A 190 -7.63 -43.45 -27.60
CA TYR A 190 -8.29 -44.75 -27.58
C TYR A 190 -7.79 -45.66 -28.72
N GLY A 191 -6.48 -45.67 -28.94
CA GLY A 191 -5.81 -46.49 -29.95
C GLY A 191 -5.20 -47.73 -29.32
N ASN A 192 -5.86 -48.87 -29.52
CA ASN A 192 -5.34 -50.24 -29.43
C ASN A 192 -5.27 -50.88 -28.02
N GLN A 193 -6.42 -51.34 -27.52
CA GLN A 193 -6.47 -52.57 -26.71
C GLN A 193 -6.67 -53.78 -27.65
N PRO A 194 -5.82 -54.82 -27.58
CA PRO A 194 -5.94 -55.99 -28.43
C PRO A 194 -7.11 -56.90 -27.99
N GLY A 195 -7.93 -57.24 -29.00
CA GLY A 195 -8.88 -58.35 -29.12
C GLY A 195 -9.31 -59.11 -27.87
N ASN A 196 -10.60 -58.98 -27.53
CA ASN A 196 -11.29 -60.01 -26.75
C ASN A 196 -12.36 -60.67 -27.63
N THR A 197 -12.02 -61.86 -28.11
CA THR A 197 -12.83 -62.78 -28.88
C THR A 197 -13.92 -63.35 -27.97
N TYR A 198 -15.18 -63.01 -28.21
CA TYR A 198 -16.30 -63.66 -27.52
C TYR A 198 -16.64 -64.98 -28.22
N VAL A 199 -16.38 -66.09 -27.51
CA VAL A 199 -16.90 -67.41 -27.84
C VAL A 199 -18.38 -67.45 -27.47
N LYS A 200 -19.25 -67.62 -28.47
CA LYS A 200 -20.65 -68.01 -28.26
C LYS A 200 -20.70 -69.52 -27.98
N ILE A 201 -21.34 -69.89 -26.88
CA ILE A 201 -21.89 -71.23 -26.65
C ILE A 201 -23.41 -71.12 -26.82
#